data_AF-A0A060BYY2-F1
#
_entry.id   AF-A0A060BYY2-F1
#
_cell.length_a   1.000
_cell.length_b   1.000
_cell.length_c   1.000
_cell.angle_alpha   90.00
_cell.angle_beta   90.00
_cell.angle_gamma   90.00
#
_symmetry.space_group_name_H-M   'P 1'
#
loop_
_entity.id
_entity.type
_entity.pdbx_description
1 polymer ?
#
loop_
_entity_poly.entity_id
_entity_poly.type
_entity_poly.pdbx_seq_one_letter_code
_entity_poly.pdbx_strand_id
1 'polypeptide(L)' 'MTPDLVYALADQARRHSGRVVLHIGFSEEAAHLLHAGSDIVVQPSRFEPCGLTQLYALRYGAIPVVSRTGGLAER' A
#
# COMPACT_ATOMS: atom_id res chain seq x y z
N MET A 1 9.19 -1.60 13.11
CA MET A 1 9.59 -1.11 11.78
C MET A 1 11.05 -0.72 11.85
N THR A 2 11.93 -1.25 11.00
CA THR A 2 13.35 -0.88 10.97
C THR A 2 13.47 0.61 10.61
N PRO A 3 14.05 1.46 11.48
CA PRO A 3 14.18 2.89 11.21
C PRO A 3 14.84 3.18 9.85
N ASP A 4 15.78 2.34 9.44
CA ASP A 4 16.52 2.47 8.18
C ASP A 4 15.61 2.45 6.94
N LEU A 5 14.54 1.65 6.95
CA LEU A 5 13.60 1.59 5.83
C LEU A 5 12.84 2.91 5.69
N VAL A 6 12.43 3.49 6.82
CA VAL A 6 11.70 4.77 6.83
C VAL A 6 12.58 5.88 6.28
N TYR A 7 13.84 5.94 6.72
CA TYR A 7 14.79 6.93 6.22
C TYR A 7 15.04 6.77 4.72
N ALA A 8 15.22 5.54 4.24
CA ALA A 8 15.37 5.27 2.82
C ALA A 8 14.14 5.73 2.00
N LEU A 9 12.93 5.44 2.46
CA LEU A 9 11.70 5.89 1.78
C LEU A 9 11.51 7.41 1.84
N ALA A 10 11.86 8.05 2.96
CA ALA A 10 11.77 9.50 3.10
C ALA A 10 12.73 10.21 2.15
N ASP A 11 13.93 9.65 1.96
CA ASP A 11 14.91 10.14 1.00
C ASP A 11 14.42 9.98 -0.46
N GLN A 12 13.74 8.87 -0.80
CA GLN A 12 13.08 8.74 -2.11
C GLN A 12 11.97 9.76 -2.33
N ALA A 13 11.12 9.99 -1.32
CA ALA A 13 10.06 11.00 -1.41
C ALA A 13 10.64 12.42 -1.63
N ARG A 14 11.78 12.74 -0.99
CA ARG A 14 12.49 14.00 -1.22
C ARG A 14 13.06 14.10 -2.64
N ARG A 15 13.69 13.03 -3.15
CA ARG A 15 14.27 13.00 -4.50
C ARG A 15 13.23 13.11 -5.61
N HIS A 16 12.01 12.61 -5.37
CA HIS A 16 10.93 12.55 -6.34
C HIS A 16 9.72 13.38 -5.91
N SER A 17 9.96 14.60 -5.41
CA SER A 17 8.92 15.53 -4.98
C SER A 17 7.86 15.75 -6.07
N GLY A 18 6.59 15.79 -5.67
CA GLY A 18 5.43 15.89 -6.57
C GLY A 18 5.06 14.60 -7.31
N ARG A 19 5.86 13.52 -7.16
CA ARG A 19 5.57 12.20 -7.74
C ARG A 19 5.51 11.09 -6.69
N VAL A 20 6.29 11.21 -5.63
CA VAL A 20 6.32 10.27 -4.52
C VAL A 20 6.00 11.02 -3.23
N VAL A 21 5.00 10.54 -2.51
CA VAL A 21 4.60 11.05 -1.20
C VAL A 21 4.73 9.92 -0.20
N LEU A 22 5.26 10.22 0.99
CA LEU A 22 5.37 9.28 2.10
C LEU A 22 4.49 9.74 3.24
N HIS A 23 3.58 8.87 3.68
CA HIS A 23 2.80 9.05 4.91
C HIS A 23 3.25 8.01 5.93
N ILE A 24 3.61 8.44 7.14
CA ILE A 24 4.07 7.56 8.22
C ILE A 24 3.03 7.63 9.34
N GLY A 25 2.58 6.46 9.77
CA GLY A 25 1.48 6.34 10.72
C GLY A 25 0.24 5.75 10.06
N PHE A 26 -0.63 5.20 10.88
CA PHE A 26 -1.91 4.66 10.43
C PHE A 26 -3.03 5.63 10.80
N SER A 27 -3.86 5.95 9.81
CA SER A 27 -5.16 6.57 9.98
C SER A 27 -6.14 5.81 9.11
N GLU A 28 -7.24 5.35 9.70
CA GLU A 28 -8.28 4.62 8.97
C GLU A 28 -8.91 5.50 7.88
N GLU A 29 -9.22 6.76 8.20
CA GLU A 29 -9.74 7.73 7.24
C GLU A 29 -8.78 7.91 6.05
N ALA A 30 -7.47 8.08 6.32
CA ALA A 30 -6.48 8.22 5.27
C ALA A 30 -6.36 6.94 4.42
N ALA A 31 -6.48 5.75 5.02
CA ALA A 31 -6.46 4.49 4.28
C ALA A 31 -7.62 4.42 3.29
N HIS A 32 -8.84 4.78 3.71
CA HIS A 32 -10.00 4.83 2.82
C HIS A 32 -9.81 5.84 1.67
N LEU A 33 -9.30 7.04 1.96
CA LEU A 33 -9.02 8.05 0.93
C LEU A 33 -7.94 7.59 -0.06
N LEU A 34 -6.86 6.98 0.44
CA LEU A 34 -5.80 6.45 -0.41
C LEU A 34 -6.33 5.35 -1.34
N HIS A 35 -7.16 4.43 -0.84
CA HIS A 35 -7.78 3.41 -1.70
C HIS A 35 -8.75 4.02 -2.72
N ALA A 36 -9.60 4.97 -2.33
CA ALA A 36 -10.56 5.63 -3.20
C ALA A 36 -9.92 6.51 -4.29
N GLY A 37 -8.77 7.12 -3.98
CA GLY A 37 -8.03 8.00 -4.90
C GLY A 37 -6.98 7.30 -5.74
N SER A 38 -6.83 5.97 -5.64
CA SER A 38 -5.79 5.22 -6.35
C SER A 38 -6.34 4.51 -7.58
N ASP A 39 -5.59 4.55 -8.68
CA ASP A 39 -5.83 3.66 -9.83
C ASP A 39 -5.32 2.23 -9.56
N ILE A 40 -4.21 2.11 -8.82
CA ILE A 40 -3.53 0.84 -8.52
C ILE A 40 -3.10 0.83 -7.05
N VAL A 41 -3.32 -0.30 -6.38
CA VAL A 41 -2.82 -0.56 -5.03
C VAL A 41 -1.81 -1.69 -5.09
N VAL A 42 -0.59 -1.43 -4.63
CA VAL A 42 0.50 -2.41 -4.65
C VAL A 42 0.73 -2.98 -3.25
N GLN A 43 0.62 -4.30 -3.09
CA GLN A 43 0.95 -5.00 -1.84
C GLN A 43 1.97 -6.12 -2.10
N PRO A 44 3.28 -5.82 -2.00
CA PRO A 44 4.35 -6.77 -2.28
C PRO A 44 4.72 -7.62 -1.05
N SER A 45 3.75 -7.94 -0.18
CA SER A 45 3.98 -8.69 1.06
C SER A 45 4.57 -10.07 0.78
N ARG A 46 5.45 -10.54 1.67
CA ARG A 46 6.00 -11.92 1.64
C ARG A 46 5.10 -12.94 2.35
N PHE A 47 4.22 -12.46 3.21
CA PHE A 47 3.24 -13.23 3.95
C PHE A 47 2.02 -12.35 4.19
N GLU A 48 0.84 -12.90 3.98
CA GLU A 48 -0.44 -12.19 4.20
C GLU A 48 -1.53 -13.24 4.47
N PRO A 49 -2.05 -13.37 5.70
CA PRO A 49 -2.97 -14.45 6.03
C PRO A 49 -4.39 -14.22 5.49
N CYS A 50 -4.87 -12.97 5.47
CA CYS A 50 -6.29 -12.68 5.23
C CYS A 50 -6.59 -12.04 3.87
N GLY A 51 -5.64 -11.29 3.29
CA GLY A 51 -5.84 -10.64 1.99
C GLY A 51 -6.87 -9.51 1.97
N LEU A 52 -7.11 -8.82 3.09
CA LEU A 52 -8.12 -7.76 3.14
C LEU A 52 -7.79 -6.57 2.23
N THR A 53 -6.52 -6.18 2.10
CA THR A 53 -6.12 -5.00 1.33
C THR A 53 -6.50 -5.08 -0.15
N GLN A 54 -6.43 -6.27 -0.77
CA GLN A 54 -6.88 -6.43 -2.16
C GLN A 54 -8.40 -6.26 -2.29
N LEU A 55 -9.17 -6.68 -1.27
CA LEU A 55 -10.62 -6.46 -1.24
C LEU A 55 -10.96 -4.97 -1.07
N TYR A 56 -10.18 -4.22 -0.28
CA TYR A 56 -10.33 -2.76 -0.20
C TYR A 56 -10.02 -2.09 -1.55
N ALA A 57 -8.94 -2.48 -2.23
CA ALA A 57 -8.63 -1.97 -3.56
C ALA A 57 -9.79 -2.20 -4.53
N LEU A 58 -10.30 -3.43 -4.62
CA LEU A 58 -11.44 -3.79 -5.47
C LEU A 58 -12.72 -3.03 -5.09
N ARG A 59 -13.00 -2.89 -3.79
CA ARG A 59 -14.18 -2.17 -3.28
C ARG A 59 -14.17 -0.70 -3.71
N TYR A 60 -12.99 -0.09 -3.77
CA TYR A 60 -12.81 1.31 -4.16
C TYR A 60 -12.53 1.50 -5.66
N GLY A 61 -12.51 0.43 -6.45
CA GLY A 61 -12.30 0.51 -7.90
C GLY A 61 -10.84 0.59 -8.34
N ALA A 62 -9.89 0.38 -7.44
CA ALA A 62 -8.46 0.33 -7.74
C ALA A 62 -8.03 -1.08 -8.15
N ILE A 63 -7.08 -1.18 -9.08
CA ILE A 63 -6.51 -2.46 -9.51
C ILE A 63 -5.54 -2.98 -8.44
N PRO A 64 -5.77 -4.16 -7.84
CA PRO A 64 -4.81 -4.75 -6.90
C PRO A 64 -3.63 -5.39 -7.67
N VAL A 65 -2.40 -4.99 -7.33
CA VAL A 65 -1.16 -5.64 -7.78
C VAL A 65 -0.46 -6.21 -6.55
N VAL A 66 -0.64 -7.52 -6.33
CA VAL A 66 -0.28 -8.16 -5.07
C VAL A 66 0.63 -9.36 -5.27
N SER A 67 1.45 -9.66 -4.26
CA SER A 67 2.21 -10.91 -4.22
C SER A 67 1.29 -12.11 -4.12
N ARG A 68 1.59 -13.20 -4.84
CA ARG A 68 0.85 -14.47 -4.75
C ARG A 68 1.23 -15.24 -3.47
N THR A 69 0.73 -14.81 -2.32
CA THR A 69 0.99 -15.43 -1.00
C THR A 69 -0.22 -15.39 -0.07
N GLY A 70 -0.44 -16.46 0.69
CA GLY A 70 -1.54 -16.57 1.67
C GLY A 70 -2.89 -16.12 1.09
N GLY A 71 -3.63 -15.30 1.83
CA GLY A 71 -4.95 -14.78 1.42
C GLY A 71 -4.93 -13.89 0.17
N LEU A 72 -3.77 -13.46 -0.33
CA LEU A 72 -3.64 -12.73 -1.62
C LEU A 72 -3.57 -13.66 -2.83
N ALA A 73 -3.26 -14.94 -2.63
CA ALA A 73 -3.35 -15.94 -3.69
C ALA A 73 -4.78 -16.50 -3.84
N GLU A 74 -5.66 -16.13 -2.91
CA GLU A 74 -7.06 -16.54 -2.86
C GLU A 74 -7.96 -15.45 -3.48
N ARG A 75 -9.13 -15.88 -3.94
CA ARG A 75 -10.01 -15.17 -4.89
C ARG A 75 -10.53 -13.82 -4.40
#